data_AF-A0A1Y3BJU7-F1
#
_entry.id   AF-A0A1Y3BJU7-F1
#
_cell.length_a   1.000
_cell.length_b   1.000
_cell.length_c   1.000
_cell.angle_alpha   90.00
_cell.angle_beta   90.00
_cell.angle_gamma   90.00
#
_symmetry.space_group_name_H-M   'P 1'
#
loop_
_entity.id
_entity.type
_entity.pdbx_description
1 polymer ?
#
loop_
_entity_poly.entity_id
_entity_poly.type
_entity_poly.pdbx_seq_one_letter_code
_entity_poly.pdbx_strand_id
1 'polypeptide(L)'
;MLNNDYKFYLAFENSNCRDYITEKFYLNGLGENHRDFNIIPIVMGAHPMDYRRQSPPNSFIHVDNFQSPLQLAKYLHYLDKNDDEYNKYFDWKHQ
;
A
#
# COMPACT_ATOMS: atom_id res chain seq x y z
N MET A 1 15.21 -8.53 0.96
CA MET A 1 15.16 -7.73 2.20
C MET A 1 13.76 -7.18 2.46
N LEU A 2 13.16 -6.34 1.59
CA LEU A 2 11.73 -6.02 1.70
C LEU A 2 10.89 -6.85 0.72
N ASN A 3 11.15 -6.71 -0.57
CA ASN A 3 10.39 -7.36 -1.64
C ASN A 3 10.36 -8.91 -1.63
N ASN A 4 11.36 -9.56 -1.04
CA ASN A 4 11.46 -11.02 -1.08
C ASN A 4 10.95 -11.69 0.21
N ASP A 5 10.72 -10.91 1.27
CA ASP A 5 10.55 -11.43 2.62
C ASP A 5 9.23 -10.97 3.26
N TYR A 6 8.57 -9.94 2.69
CA TYR A 6 7.35 -9.35 3.24
C TYR A 6 6.30 -9.09 2.16
N LYS A 7 5.04 -9.42 2.45
CA LYS A 7 3.87 -9.09 1.61
C LYS A 7 3.39 -7.65 1.81
N PHE A 8 3.67 -7.04 2.96
CA PHE A 8 3.16 -5.71 3.32
C PHE A 8 4.27 -4.83 3.89
N TYR A 9 4.18 -3.53 3.61
CA TYR A 9 5.07 -2.50 4.16
C TYR A 9 4.25 -1.36 4.77
N LEU A 10 4.55 -0.97 6.01
CA LEU A 10 3.92 0.18 6.67
C LEU A 10 4.59 1.47 6.20
N ALA A 11 4.02 2.10 5.19
CA ALA A 11 4.46 3.39 4.64
C ALA A 11 3.75 4.54 5.36
N PHE A 12 3.95 4.64 6.68
CA PHE A 12 3.33 5.67 7.51
C PHE A 12 4.16 6.95 7.50
N GLU A 13 3.51 8.07 7.30
CA GLU A 13 4.13 9.38 7.37
C GLU A 13 4.21 9.91 8.80
N ASN A 14 5.17 10.79 9.02
CA ASN A 14 5.43 11.37 10.34
C ASN A 14 4.28 12.28 10.84
N SER A 15 3.35 12.64 9.97
CA SER A 15 2.22 13.51 10.28
C SER A 15 1.09 13.30 9.28
N ASN A 16 -0.15 13.45 9.75
CA ASN A 16 -1.33 13.39 8.89
C ASN A 16 -1.57 14.78 8.28
N CYS A 17 -1.03 15.01 7.09
CA CYS A 17 -1.10 16.31 6.42
C CYS A 17 -1.49 16.15 4.95
N ARG A 18 -2.35 17.05 4.46
CA ARG A 18 -2.79 17.08 3.07
C ARG A 18 -1.58 17.09 2.13
N ASP A 19 -1.64 16.26 1.09
CA ASP A 19 -0.62 16.15 0.05
C ASP A 19 0.79 15.71 0.57
N TYR A 20 0.95 15.36 1.85
CA TYR A 20 2.22 14.90 2.41
C TYR A 20 2.42 13.40 2.17
N ILE A 21 3.05 13.06 1.05
CA ILE A 21 3.39 11.69 0.64
C ILE A 21 4.86 11.67 0.22
N THR A 22 5.66 10.78 0.80
CA THR A 22 7.13 10.81 0.69
C THR A 22 7.71 9.53 0.06
N GLU A 23 9.03 9.37 0.13
CA GLU A 23 9.77 8.19 -0.31
C GLU A 23 9.26 6.87 0.30
N LYS A 24 8.64 6.92 1.49
CA LYS A 24 8.06 5.74 2.14
C LYS A 24 7.00 5.10 1.24
N PHE A 25 6.16 5.91 0.61
CA PHE A 25 5.17 5.40 -0.32
C PHE A 25 5.79 5.06 -1.68
N TYR A 26 6.49 6.02 -2.29
CA TYR A 26 6.92 5.89 -3.68
C TYR A 26 8.10 4.93 -3.87
N LEU A 27 9.16 5.08 -3.07
CA LEU A 27 10.41 4.33 -3.27
C LEU A 27 10.39 3.03 -2.48
N ASN A 28 9.98 3.06 -1.21
CA ASN A 28 10.00 1.87 -0.36
C ASN A 28 8.75 0.99 -0.54
N GLY A 29 7.59 1.62 -0.79
CA GLY A 29 6.29 0.95 -0.94
C GLY A 29 6.05 0.42 -2.34
N LEU A 30 6.01 1.31 -3.34
CA LEU A 30 5.80 0.92 -4.74
C LEU A 30 7.07 0.40 -5.43
N GLY A 31 8.23 0.57 -4.81
CA GLY A 31 9.54 0.20 -5.33
C GLY A 31 10.11 1.20 -6.33
N GLU A 32 11.44 1.37 -6.34
CA GLU A 32 12.14 2.22 -7.32
C GLU A 32 11.96 1.71 -8.77
N ASN A 33 11.98 0.38 -8.95
CA ASN A 33 11.58 -0.29 -10.18
C ASN A 33 10.27 -1.03 -9.92
N HIS A 34 9.15 -0.37 -10.19
CA HIS A 34 7.80 -0.86 -9.94
C HIS A 34 7.54 -2.30 -10.40
N ARG A 35 8.28 -2.80 -11.40
CA ARG A 35 8.13 -4.17 -11.91
C ARG A 35 8.66 -5.25 -10.97
N ASP A 36 9.61 -4.91 -10.12
CA ASP A 36 10.27 -5.91 -9.29
C ASP A 36 9.61 -6.04 -7.92
N PHE A 37 8.84 -5.04 -7.45
CA PHE A 37 8.38 -4.92 -6.06
C PHE A 37 6.96 -5.47 -5.77
N ASN A 38 6.81 -6.73 -5.38
CA ASN A 38 5.53 -7.37 -5.03
C ASN A 38 5.19 -7.22 -3.54
N ILE A 39 5.17 -5.98 -3.06
CA ILE A 39 4.78 -5.61 -1.70
C ILE A 39 3.63 -4.60 -1.75
N ILE A 40 2.64 -4.73 -0.87
CA ILE A 40 1.53 -3.78 -0.79
C ILE A 40 1.84 -2.73 0.28
N PRO A 41 1.97 -1.44 -0.07
CA PRO A 41 2.11 -0.38 0.93
C PRO A 41 0.78 -0.16 1.67
N ILE A 42 0.86 -0.19 3.00
CA ILE A 42 -0.19 0.22 3.92
C ILE A 42 0.15 1.64 4.37
N VAL A 43 -0.69 2.61 4.03
CA VAL A 43 -0.39 4.04 4.15
C VAL A 43 -1.24 4.72 5.22
N MET A 44 -0.62 5.69 5.89
CA MET A 44 -1.24 6.63 6.82
C MET A 44 -0.48 7.96 6.70
N GLY A 45 -1.18 9.08 6.61
CA GLY A 45 -0.57 10.39 6.38
C GLY A 45 -1.53 11.35 5.71
N ALA A 46 -1.37 11.56 4.40
CA ALA A 46 -2.29 12.35 3.60
C ALA A 46 -3.70 11.75 3.54
N HIS A 47 -4.68 12.52 3.06
CA HIS A 47 -6.06 12.02 2.94
C HIS A 47 -6.11 10.90 1.89
N PRO A 48 -7.00 9.89 2.00
CA PRO A 48 -7.12 8.81 1.01
C PRO A 48 -7.26 9.28 -0.44
N MET A 49 -7.84 10.47 -0.64
CA MET A 49 -7.97 11.07 -1.97
C MET A 49 -6.66 11.59 -2.55
N ASP A 50 -5.74 12.05 -1.72
CA ASP A 50 -4.44 12.55 -2.16
C ASP A 50 -3.58 11.39 -2.69
N TYR A 51 -3.62 10.23 -2.01
CA TYR A 51 -3.00 8.99 -2.50
C TYR A 51 -3.64 8.53 -3.81
N ARG A 52 -4.98 8.41 -3.86
CA ARG A 52 -5.70 7.96 -5.07
C ARG A 52 -5.42 8.83 -6.30
N ARG A 53 -5.16 10.13 -6.12
CA ARG A 53 -4.82 11.04 -7.22
C ARG A 53 -3.38 10.88 -7.73
N GLN A 54 -2.48 10.42 -6.86
CA GLN A 54 -1.04 10.39 -7.13
C GLN A 54 -0.47 8.97 -7.32
N SER A 55 -1.31 7.94 -7.20
CA SER A 55 -0.91 6.55 -7.35
C SER A 55 -1.71 5.84 -8.44
N PRO A 56 -1.18 4.73 -8.98
CA PRO A 56 -1.98 3.82 -9.78
C PRO A 56 -3.22 3.35 -9.00
N PRO A 57 -4.32 3.01 -9.69
CA PRO A 57 -5.51 2.47 -9.03
C PRO A 57 -5.17 1.13 -8.38
N ASN A 58 -5.78 0.87 -7.23
CA ASN A 58 -5.61 -0.39 -6.47
C ASN A 58 -4.15 -0.74 -6.13
N SER A 59 -3.25 0.22 -5.94
CA SER A 59 -1.83 -0.06 -5.64
C SER A 59 -1.46 -0.01 -4.16
N PHE A 60 -2.40 0.30 -3.27
CA PHE A 60 -2.12 0.54 -1.84
C PHE A 60 -3.35 0.32 -0.94
N ILE A 61 -3.10 0.18 0.36
CA ILE A 61 -4.14 0.08 1.39
C ILE A 61 -4.07 1.31 2.30
N HIS A 62 -5.13 2.12 2.36
CA HIS A 62 -5.21 3.23 3.30
C HIS A 62 -5.83 2.78 4.62
N VAL A 63 -5.24 3.16 5.77
CA VAL A 63 -5.77 2.78 7.09
C VAL A 63 -7.19 3.31 7.35
N ASP A 64 -7.49 4.54 6.90
CA ASP A 64 -8.82 5.17 7.04
C ASP A 64 -9.94 4.49 6.24
N ASN A 65 -9.64 3.53 5.36
CA ASN A 65 -10.67 2.72 4.70
C ASN A 65 -11.31 1.69 5.65
N PHE A 66 -10.76 1.52 6.86
CA PHE A 66 -11.23 0.56 7.86
C PHE A 66 -11.74 1.28 9.10
N GLN A 67 -12.79 0.75 9.73
CA GLN A 67 -13.36 1.36 10.94
C GLN A 67 -12.48 1.14 12.18
N SER A 68 -11.52 0.22 12.13
CA SER A 68 -10.59 -0.06 13.23
C SER A 68 -9.33 -0.80 12.77
N PRO A 69 -8.24 -0.75 13.55
CA PRO A 69 -7.05 -1.57 13.31
C PRO A 69 -7.34 -3.07 13.25
N LEU A 70 -8.34 -3.56 14.00
CA LEU A 70 -8.76 -4.96 13.96
C LEU A 70 -9.34 -5.34 12.59
N GLN A 71 -10.12 -4.46 11.96
CA GLN A 71 -10.64 -4.70 10.62
C GLN A 71 -9.53 -4.69 9.57
N LEU A 72 -8.58 -3.75 9.68
CA LEU A 72 -7.39 -3.74 8.83
C LEU A 72 -6.63 -5.07 8.97
N ALA A 73 -6.32 -5.51 10.20
CA ALA A 73 -5.61 -6.77 10.45
C ALA A 73 -6.35 -7.98 9.85
N LYS A 74 -7.69 -8.04 10.00
CA LYS A 74 -8.51 -9.10 9.36
C LYS A 74 -8.40 -9.08 7.83
N TYR A 75 -8.38 -7.90 7.22
CA TYR A 75 -8.22 -7.75 5.79
C TYR A 75 -6.82 -8.15 5.30
N LEU A 76 -5.77 -7.79 6.04
CA LEU A 76 -4.41 -8.22 5.72
C LEU A 76 -4.27 -9.75 5.81
N HIS A 77 -4.87 -10.40 6.81
CA HIS A 77 -4.92 -11.86 6.90
C HIS A 77 -5.75 -12.51 5.77
N TYR A 78 -6.78 -11.84 5.28
CA TYR A 78 -7.51 -12.29 4.10
C TYR A 78 -6.62 -12.25 2.86
N LEU A 79 -5.95 -11.13 2.59
CA LEU A 79 -5.02 -11.02 1.45
C LEU A 79 -3.84 -12.00 1.57
N ASP A 80 -3.33 -12.22 2.78
CA ASP A 80 -2.25 -13.18 3.02
C ASP A 80 -2.61 -14.60 2.58
N LYS A 81 -3.88 -14.99 2.77
CA LYS A 81 -4.40 -16.34 2.45
C LYS A 81 -5.02 -16.47 1.06
N ASN A 82 -5.17 -15.37 0.32
CA ASN A 82 -5.84 -15.35 -0.98
C ASN A 82 -4.94 -14.65 -2.01
N ASP A 83 -4.08 -15.43 -2.65
CA ASP A 83 -3.09 -14.90 -3.60
C ASP A 83 -3.75 -14.21 -4.80
N ASP A 84 -4.92 -14.65 -5.27
CA ASP A 84 -5.65 -13.98 -6.35
C ASP A 84 -6.04 -12.54 -5.96
N GLU A 85 -6.50 -12.33 -4.72
CA GLU A 85 -6.88 -11.00 -4.24
C GLU A 85 -5.66 -10.14 -3.94
N TYR A 86 -4.59 -10.76 -3.42
CA TYR A 86 -3.30 -10.09 -3.24
C TYR A 86 -2.74 -9.61 -4.58
N ASN A 87 -2.78 -10.45 -5.62
CA ASN A 87 -2.18 -10.16 -6.92
C ASN A 87 -2.89 -9.02 -7.66
N LYS A 88 -4.19 -8.80 -7.43
CA LYS A 88 -4.93 -7.64 -7.98
C LYS A 88 -4.30 -6.29 -7.62
N TYR A 89 -3.54 -6.21 -6.52
CA TYR A 89 -2.84 -4.98 -6.15
C TYR A 89 -1.65 -4.64 -7.05
N PHE A 90 -1.29 -5.53 -7.97
CA PHE A 90 -0.17 -5.37 -8.90
C PHE A 90 -0.60 -5.32 -10.37
N ASP A 91 -1.90 -5.43 -10.67
CA ASP A 91 -2.43 -5.39 -12.04
C ASP A 91 -2.00 -4.11 -12.80
N TRP A 92 -1.85 -3.00 -12.09
CA TRP A 92 -1.39 -1.73 -12.65
C TRP A 92 0.02 -1.78 -13.24
N LYS A 93 0.85 -2.77 -12.90
CA LYS A 93 2.21 -2.93 -13.44
C LYS A 93 2.24 -3.53 -14.85
N HIS A 94 1.12 -4.10 -15.28
CA HIS A 94 0.96 -4.72 -16.59
C HIS A 94 0.24 -3.81 -17.61
N GLN A 95 -0.04 -2.57 -17.23
CA GLN A 95 -0.57 -1.51 -18.09
C GLN A 95 0.59 -0.79 -18.80
#